data_AF-C7DCP0-F1
#
_entry.id   AF-C7DCP0-F1
#
_cell.length_a   1.000
_cell.length_b   1.000
_cell.length_c   1.000
_cell.angle_alpha   90.00
_cell.angle_beta   90.00
_cell.angle_gamma   90.00
#
_symmetry.space_group_name_H-M   'P 1'
#
loop_
_entity.id
_entity.type
_entity.pdbx_description
1 polymer ?
#
loop_
_entity_poly.entity_id
_entity_poly.type
_entity_poly.pdbx_seq_one_letter_code
_entity_poly.pdbx_strand_id
1 'polypeptide(L)'
;MRYPASEKLEIIKLVEGSHLPVKRTLDKLGVSRPTYYRWYDRYLQRGEAGLEDLKSHPGHVWNSIPDKVRQAMLDMALARPELSP
;
A
#
# COMPACT_ATOMS: atom_id res chain seq x y z
N MET A 1 2.70 10.33 9.22
CA MET A 1 3.96 10.25 8.47
C MET A 1 3.91 9.00 7.60
N ARG A 2 4.18 9.11 6.30
CA ARG A 2 4.08 7.98 5.37
C ARG A 2 5.50 7.47 5.13
N TYR A 3 5.80 6.27 5.62
CA TYR A 3 7.12 5.67 5.50
C TYR A 3 7.24 4.94 4.15
N PRO A 4 8.24 5.25 3.31
CA PRO A 4 8.54 4.46 2.12
C PRO A 4 8.97 3.04 2.52
N ALA A 5 8.89 2.09 1.58
CA ALA A 5 9.25 0.69 1.84
C ALA A 5 10.71 0.55 2.31
N SER A 6 11.62 1.34 1.74
CA SER A 6 13.04 1.38 2.13
C SER A 6 13.23 1.75 3.60
N GLU A 7 12.58 2.82 4.07
CA GLU A 7 12.70 3.26 5.47
C GLU A 7 12.08 2.24 6.43
N LYS A 8 10.95 1.61 6.06
CA LYS A 8 10.37 0.51 6.85
C LYS A 8 11.36 -0.66 6.97
N LEU A 9 12.07 -1.01 5.90
CA LEU A 9 13.05 -2.08 5.90
C LEU A 9 14.27 -1.75 6.77
N GLU A 10 14.76 -0.52 6.70
CA GLU A 10 15.86 -0.05 7.56
C GLU A 10 15.49 -0.12 9.04
N ILE A 11 14.26 0.30 9.39
CA ILE A 11 13.75 0.19 10.76
C ILE A 11 13.72 -1.27 11.22
N ILE A 12 13.26 -2.20 10.37
CA ILE A 12 13.23 -3.63 10.70
C ILE A 12 14.65 -4.15 10.95
N LYS A 13 15.59 -3.89 10.03
CA LYS A 13 16.99 -4.31 10.18
C LYS A 13 17.64 -3.74 11.45
N LEU A 14 17.35 -2.47 11.77
CA LEU A 14 17.88 -1.81 12.97
C LEU A 14 17.33 -2.44 14.23
N VAL A 15 16.05 -2.81 14.26
CA VAL A 15 15.42 -3.48 15.41
C VAL A 15 15.94 -4.90 15.57
N GLU A 16 16.09 -5.67 14.48
CA GLU A 16 16.63 -7.03 14.50
C GLU A 16 18.11 -7.08 14.94
N GLY A 17 18.92 -6.11 14.50
CA GLY A 17 20.31 -5.97 14.91
C GLY A 17 20.50 -5.33 16.29
N SER A 18 19.43 -4.86 16.94
CA SER A 18 19.53 -4.20 18.23
C SER A 18 19.60 -5.21 19.36
N HIS A 19 20.62 -5.05 20.20
CA HIS A 19 20.70 -5.66 21.54
C HIS A 19 19.74 -5.02 22.55
N LEU A 20 19.08 -3.91 22.21
CA LEU A 20 18.09 -3.27 23.08
C LEU A 20 16.70 -3.91 22.89
N PRO A 21 15.85 -3.88 23.92
CA PRO A 21 14.46 -4.30 23.76
C PRO A 21 13.76 -3.50 22.67
N VAL A 22 12.98 -4.19 21.81
CA VAL A 22 12.23 -3.61 20.67
C VAL A 22 11.51 -2.31 21.05
N LYS A 23 10.82 -2.28 22.20
CA LYS A 23 10.11 -1.08 22.68
C LYS A 23 11.05 0.13 22.78
N ARG A 24 12.23 -0.05 23.39
CA ARG A 24 13.19 1.04 23.59
C ARG A 24 13.78 1.53 22.27
N THR A 25 14.00 0.62 21.32
CA THR A 25 14.49 0.99 19.99
C THR A 25 13.44 1.76 19.21
N LEU A 26 12.18 1.30 19.22
CA LEU A 26 11.07 1.97 18.55
C LEU A 26 10.73 3.33 19.17
N ASP A 27 10.78 3.46 20.51
CA ASP A 27 10.56 4.73 21.21
C ASP A 27 11.59 5.79 20.78
N LYS A 28 12.86 5.38 20.56
CA LYS A 28 13.91 6.27 20.03
C LYS A 28 13.67 6.69 18.57
N LEU A 29 13.07 5.82 17.77
CA LEU A 29 12.74 6.08 16.37
C LEU A 29 11.41 6.85 16.21
N GLY A 30 10.64 7.03 17.29
CA GLY A 30 9.31 7.64 17.23
C GLY A 30 8.27 6.78 16.51
N VAL A 31 8.52 5.47 16.37
CA VAL A 31 7.63 4.53 15.68
C VAL A 31 6.76 3.80 16.70
N SER A 32 5.45 3.77 16.50
CA SER A 32 4.57 3.03 17.41
C SER A 32 4.71 1.52 17.23
N ARG A 33 4.67 0.77 18.35
CA ARG A 33 4.74 -0.71 18.34
C ARG A 33 3.72 -1.37 17.40
N PRO A 34 2.42 -0.97 17.39
CA PRO A 34 1.44 -1.60 16.51
C PRO A 34 1.77 -1.40 15.02
N THR A 35 2.30 -0.24 14.66
CA THR A 35 2.71 0.05 13.28
C THR A 35 3.91 -0.80 12.88
N TYR A 36 4.93 -0.89 13.75
CA TYR A 36 6.09 -1.76 13.53
C TYR A 36 5.67 -3.22 13.29
N TYR A 37 4.88 -3.81 14.20
CA TYR A 37 4.49 -5.21 14.05
C TYR A 37 3.64 -5.46 12.79
N ARG A 38 2.77 -4.51 12.38
CA ARG A 38 2.05 -4.61 11.10
C ARG A 38 2.96 -4.60 9.87
N TRP A 39 4.11 -3.93 9.94
CA TRP A 39 5.11 -3.99 8.88
C TRP A 39 5.90 -5.28 8.95
N TYR A 40 6.29 -5.69 10.16
CA TYR A 40 7.04 -6.92 10.41
C TYR A 40 6.28 -8.16 9.94
N ASP A 41 4.98 -8.26 10.27
CA ASP A 41 4.13 -9.37 9.81
C ASP A 41 4.04 -9.42 8.28
N ARG A 42 3.94 -8.27 7.61
CA ARG A 42 3.92 -8.19 6.15
C ARG A 42 5.27 -8.56 5.54
N TYR A 43 6.36 -8.14 6.18
CA TYR A 43 7.71 -8.51 5.80
C TYR A 43 7.95 -10.02 5.93
N LEU A 44 7.48 -10.65 7.01
CA LEU A 44 7.57 -12.11 7.17
C LEU A 44 6.77 -12.87 6.10
N GLN A 45 5.63 -12.34 5.67
CA GLN A 45 4.78 -13.01 4.67
C GLN A 45 5.24 -12.82 3.23
N ARG A 46 5.78 -11.65 2.88
CA ARG A 46 6.02 -11.24 1.47
C ARG A 46 7.41 -10.64 1.23
N GLY A 47 8.29 -10.67 2.22
CA GLY A 47 9.58 -10.01 2.18
C GLY A 47 9.45 -8.49 2.04
N GLU A 48 10.45 -7.87 1.43
CA GLU A 48 10.49 -6.43 1.17
C GLU A 48 9.27 -5.93 0.37
N ALA A 49 8.76 -6.74 -0.56
CA ALA A 49 7.55 -6.42 -1.33
C ALA A 49 6.29 -6.23 -0.47
N GLY A 50 6.25 -6.79 0.75
CA GLY A 50 5.16 -6.58 1.70
C GLY A 50 5.16 -5.20 2.37
N LEU A 51 6.29 -4.50 2.33
CA LEU A 51 6.47 -3.18 2.95
C LEU A 51 5.99 -2.05 2.03
N GLU A 52 5.84 -2.34 0.74
CA GLU A 52 5.23 -1.43 -0.22
C GLU A 52 3.82 -1.03 0.19
N ASP A 53 3.49 0.23 -0.05
CA ASP A 53 2.14 0.71 0.20
C ASP A 53 1.20 0.12 -0.86
N LEU A 54 0.19 -0.62 -0.40
CA LEU A 54 -0.89 -1.06 -1.28
C LEU A 54 -1.66 0.17 -1.76
N LYS A 55 -2.08 0.13 -3.03
CA LYS A 55 -2.94 1.17 -3.59
C LYS A 55 -4.17 1.32 -2.69
N SER A 56 -4.41 2.54 -2.22
CA SER A 56 -5.56 2.87 -1.34
C SER A 56 -6.92 2.67 -2.02
N HIS A 57 -6.94 2.30 -3.30
CA HIS A 57 -8.14 2.08 -4.08
C HIS A 57 -8.44 0.58 -4.05
N PRO A 58 -9.52 0.13 -3.38
CA PRO A 58 -10.09 -1.16 -3.70
C PRO A 58 -10.42 -1.11 -5.20
N GLY A 59 -9.92 -2.07 -5.98
CA GLY A 59 -10.11 -2.09 -7.44
C GLY A 59 -11.59 -2.08 -7.87
N HIS A 60 -12.51 -2.23 -6.91
CA HIS A 60 -13.93 -2.16 -7.10
C HIS A 60 -14.55 -1.19 -6.08
N VAL A 61 -15.00 -0.03 -6.55
CA VAL A 61 -15.85 0.89 -5.80
C VAL A 61 -17.31 0.47 -6.03
N TRP A 62 -18.16 0.54 -5.01
CA TRP A 62 -19.58 0.12 -5.09
C TRP A 62 -20.34 0.70 -6.30
N ASN A 63 -19.99 1.90 -6.75
CA ASN A 63 -20.59 2.58 -7.90
C ASN A 63 -19.71 2.56 -9.16
N SER A 64 -18.73 1.65 -9.27
CA SER A 64 -17.89 1.53 -10.46
C SER A 64 -18.57 0.67 -11.52
N ILE A 65 -18.62 1.16 -12.75
CA ILE A 65 -19.06 0.38 -13.91
C ILE A 65 -18.00 -0.69 -14.22
N PRO A 66 -18.39 -1.97 -14.48
CA PRO A 66 -17.44 -3.01 -14.89
C PRO A 66 -16.64 -2.61 -16.13
N ASP A 67 -15.35 -2.98 -16.19
CA ASP A 67 -14.44 -2.55 -17.26
C ASP A 67 -14.95 -2.90 -18.67
N LYS A 68 -15.63 -4.04 -18.81
CA LYS A 68 -16.26 -4.44 -20.08
C LYS A 68 -17.34 -3.45 -20.54
N VAL A 69 -18.15 -2.96 -19.61
CA VAL A 69 -19.22 -1.99 -19.91
C VAL A 69 -18.62 -0.62 -20.20
N ARG A 70 -17.59 -0.22 -19.44
CA ARG A 70 -16.82 1.00 -19.71
C ARG A 70 -16.23 1.00 -21.12
N GLN A 71 -15.60 -0.11 -21.52
CA GLN A 71 -14.99 -0.23 -22.84
C GLN A 71 -16.06 -0.14 -23.95
N ALA A 72 -17.19 -0.84 -23.79
CA ALA A 72 -18.29 -0.76 -24.75
C ALA A 72 -18.86 0.66 -24.89
N MET A 73 -18.96 1.42 -23.79
CA MET A 73 -19.38 2.83 -23.84
C MET A 73 -18.36 3.70 -24.56
N LEU A 74 -17.05 3.49 -24.35
CA LEU A 74 -15.99 4.22 -25.05
C LEU A 74 -16.02 3.94 -26.55
N ASP A 75 -16.13 2.67 -26.94
CA ASP A 75 -16.18 2.26 -28.34
C ASP A 75 -17.42 2.87 -29.03
N MET A 76 -18.57 2.88 -28.35
CA MET A 76 -19.79 3.52 -28.86
C MET A 76 -19.62 5.04 -29.01
N ALA A 77 -19.02 5.71 -28.02
CA ALA A 77 -18.80 7.15 -28.06
C ALA A 77 -17.82 7.54 -29.19
N LEU A 78 -16.77 6.74 -29.42
CA LEU A 78 -15.84 6.94 -30.52
C LEU A 78 -16.50 6.70 -31.89
N ALA A 79 -17.40 5.72 -31.99
CA ALA A 79 -18.12 5.42 -33.23
C ALA A 79 -19.21 6.45 -33.56
N ARG A 80 -19.75 7.13 -32.54
CA ARG A 80 -20.88 8.06 -32.65
C ARG A 80 -20.65 9.35 -31.85
N PRO A 81 -19.67 10.18 -32.26
CA PRO A 81 -19.34 11.42 -31.56
C PRO A 81 -20.51 12.42 -31.53
N GLU A 82 -21.43 12.35 -32.49
CA GLU A 82 -22.63 13.19 -32.58
C GLU A 82 -23.64 12.98 -31.45
N LEU A 83 -23.54 11.89 -30.69
CA LEU A 83 -24.39 11.61 -29.53
C LEU A 83 -23.85 12.23 -28.23
N SER A 84 -22.65 12.81 -28.27
CA SER A 84 -22.11 13.58 -27.16
C SER A 84 -22.70 15.00 -27.18
N PRO A 85 -23.20 15.53 -26.04
CA PRO A 85 -23.66 16.93 -25.94
C PRO A 85 -22.58 17.95 -26.28
#